data_AF-A0A0D6LB38-F1
#
_entry.id   AF-A0A0D6LB38-F1
#
_cell.length_a   1.000
_cell.length_b   1.000
_cell.length_c   1.000
_cell.angle_alpha   90.00
_cell.angle_beta   90.00
_cell.angle_gamma   90.00
#
_symmetry.space_group_name_H-M   'P 1'
#
loop_
_entity.id
_entity.type
_entity.pdbx_description
1 polymer ?
#
loop_
_entity_poly.entity_id
_entity_poly.type
_entity_poly.pdbx_seq_one_letter_code
_entity_poly.pdbx_strand_id
1 'polypeptide(L)'
;MVLVGRKAKDLRRHLRRAVVDHVSDAFLDTNTPLLILIDAAKRRDSEATTQAGHLFLEHANKIVDVVNAAHLLCARGDSKVAQENMDLFRDIWQDKVRLLTMAIDSIMTLDDFLAVSEAHIVEDAMAGLQAVHEGDGDMLDRASGAIRGRSLRVCSAVDAEMDALQPSAYTERVKLATRRLRDESELKKVLNAVRTKDRDSDEFINACTLVHDAVKEIRNALLVNRHPEDVDSDNEYEDDGQTNVHDNTSRISEGENQQKIMRRLPEEDKKKIQEQIDVFKITQTKFEREVAKWDESGNDIIVLAKHMCMIMTDMTDFTRGHGPLKTTMDVIRAAQEISVDGSK
;
A
#
# COMPACT_ATOMS: atom_id res chain seq x y z
N MET A 1 -13.24 3.24 22.45
CA MET A 1 -12.76 2.89 21.10
C MET A 1 -11.40 3.52 20.77
N VAL A 2 -11.17 4.81 21.01
CA VAL A 2 -9.90 5.53 20.76
C VAL A 2 -8.64 4.85 21.35
N LEU A 3 -8.77 4.23 22.52
CA LEU A 3 -7.67 3.50 23.20
C LEU A 3 -7.30 2.18 22.51
N VAL A 4 -8.22 1.58 21.75
CA VAL A 4 -8.00 0.35 20.99
C VAL A 4 -7.29 0.67 19.67
N GLY A 5 -7.69 1.75 18.98
CA GLY A 5 -7.03 2.24 17.77
C GLY A 5 -5.56 2.61 18.00
N ARG A 6 -5.24 3.33 19.09
CA ARG A 6 -3.84 3.63 19.46
C ARG A 6 -3.01 2.37 19.73
N LYS A 7 -3.56 1.40 20.47
CA LYS A 7 -2.88 0.13 20.75
C LYS A 7 -2.68 -0.73 19.51
N ALA A 8 -3.63 -0.71 18.57
CA ALA A 8 -3.50 -1.39 17.29
C ALA A 8 -2.41 -0.76 16.41
N LYS A 9 -2.34 0.58 16.37
CA LYS A 9 -1.29 1.32 15.65
C LYS A 9 0.11 1.05 16.23
N ASP A 10 0.22 1.04 17.57
CA ASP A 10 1.47 0.71 18.26
C ASP A 10 1.89 -0.75 18.05
N LEU A 11 0.93 -1.69 18.05
CA LEU A 11 1.21 -3.09 17.76
C LEU A 11 1.68 -3.29 16.32
N ARG A 12 1.01 -2.66 15.34
CA ARG A 12 1.41 -2.70 13.93
C ARG A 12 2.82 -2.15 13.75
N ARG A 13 3.17 -1.04 14.42
CA ARG A 13 4.52 -0.48 14.43
C ARG A 13 5.57 -1.43 15.02
N HIS A 14 5.27 -2.10 16.13
CA HIS A 14 6.18 -3.09 16.73
C HIS A 14 6.36 -4.33 15.86
N LEU A 15 5.28 -4.83 15.25
CA LEU A 15 5.33 -5.96 14.32
C LEU A 15 6.14 -5.61 13.07
N ARG A 16 5.94 -4.43 12.47
CA ARG A 16 6.77 -3.94 11.37
C ARG A 16 8.25 -3.91 11.74
N ARG A 17 8.58 -3.40 12.92
CA ARG A 17 9.97 -3.33 13.39
C ARG A 17 10.56 -4.73 13.62
N ALA A 18 9.82 -5.64 14.25
CA ALA A 18 10.26 -7.01 14.48
C ALA A 18 10.48 -7.79 13.17
N VAL A 19 9.64 -7.56 12.15
CA VAL A 19 9.79 -8.17 10.83
C VAL A 19 11.00 -7.58 10.09
N VAL A 20 11.20 -6.26 10.15
CA VAL A 20 12.40 -5.60 9.62
C VAL A 20 13.66 -6.13 10.28
N ASP A 21 13.67 -6.27 11.61
CA ASP A 21 14.80 -6.82 12.36
C ASP A 21 15.07 -8.28 11.95
N HIS A 22 14.04 -9.13 11.85
CA HIS A 22 14.19 -10.52 11.43
C HIS A 22 14.67 -10.67 9.98
N VAL A 23 14.29 -9.77 9.09
CA VAL A 23 14.74 -9.77 7.68
C VAL A 23 16.13 -9.18 7.56
N SER A 24 16.44 -8.13 8.31
CA SER A 24 17.80 -7.64 8.49
C SER A 24 18.71 -8.77 8.99
N ASP A 25 18.22 -9.63 9.89
CA ASP A 25 18.95 -10.81 10.37
C ASP A 25 19.02 -11.94 9.32
N ALA A 26 17.93 -12.21 8.60
CA ALA A 26 17.88 -13.26 7.58
C ALA A 26 18.72 -12.93 6.33
N PHE A 27 19.00 -11.64 6.12
CA PHE A 27 19.84 -11.06 5.08
C PHE A 27 21.08 -10.36 5.67
N LEU A 28 21.48 -10.71 6.90
CA LEU A 28 22.54 -10.04 7.67
C LEU A 28 23.78 -9.77 6.81
N ASP A 29 23.97 -8.47 6.58
CA ASP A 29 25.19 -7.76 6.27
C ASP A 29 26.03 -8.25 5.08
N THR A 30 25.64 -7.79 3.89
CA THR A 30 26.40 -7.94 2.65
C THR A 30 27.76 -7.24 2.65
N ASN A 31 27.99 -6.30 3.59
CA ASN A 31 29.14 -5.40 3.57
C ASN A 31 30.11 -5.63 4.74
N THR A 32 29.67 -6.09 5.91
CA THR A 32 30.53 -6.27 7.09
C THR A 32 31.65 -7.29 6.89
N PRO A 33 31.43 -8.47 6.27
CA PRO A 33 32.53 -9.38 5.97
C PRO A 33 33.59 -8.73 5.06
N LEU A 34 33.17 -7.86 4.13
CA LEU A 34 34.07 -7.09 3.28
C LEU A 34 34.82 -6.01 4.08
N LEU A 35 34.15 -5.28 4.97
CA LEU A 35 34.76 -4.26 5.82
C LEU A 35 35.77 -4.85 6.80
N ILE A 36 35.48 -6.00 7.40
CA ILE A 36 36.40 -6.74 8.29
C ILE A 36 37.64 -7.19 7.51
N LEU A 37 37.46 -7.70 6.28
CA LEU A 37 38.57 -8.07 5.41
C LEU A 37 39.45 -6.87 5.02
N ILE A 38 38.82 -5.75 4.64
CA ILE A 38 39.53 -4.51 4.30
C ILE A 38 40.31 -3.97 5.51
N ASP A 39 39.72 -4.00 6.70
CA ASP A 39 40.37 -3.53 7.93
C ASP A 39 41.53 -4.44 8.36
N ALA A 40 41.37 -5.76 8.28
CA ALA A 40 42.45 -6.72 8.52
C ALA A 40 43.62 -6.54 7.52
N ALA A 41 43.29 -6.33 6.24
CA ALA A 41 44.27 -6.06 5.19
C ALA A 41 45.00 -4.71 5.41
N LYS A 42 44.27 -3.66 5.82
CA LYS A 42 44.84 -2.35 6.17
C LYS A 42 45.80 -2.41 7.35
N ARG A 43 45.52 -3.29 8.33
CA ARG A 43 46.39 -3.54 9.49
C ARG A 43 47.59 -4.45 9.16
N ARG A 44 47.68 -4.97 7.93
CA ARG A 44 48.70 -5.93 7.47
C ARG A 44 48.77 -7.19 8.34
N ASP A 45 47.65 -7.58 8.93
CA ASP A 45 47.53 -8.80 9.73
C ASP A 45 47.18 -9.96 8.81
N SER A 46 48.19 -10.78 8.47
CA SER A 46 48.02 -11.85 7.49
C SER A 46 47.06 -12.95 7.96
N GLU A 47 47.03 -13.26 9.26
CA GLU A 47 46.19 -14.35 9.80
C GLU A 47 44.73 -13.89 9.88
N ALA A 48 44.50 -12.67 10.38
CA ALA A 48 43.17 -12.08 10.40
C ALA A 48 42.62 -11.83 9.00
N THR A 49 43.47 -11.47 8.03
CA THR A 49 43.07 -11.28 6.63
C THR A 49 42.64 -12.62 5.99
N THR A 50 43.34 -13.72 6.26
CA THR A 50 42.95 -15.05 5.76
C THR A 50 41.63 -15.52 6.38
N GLN A 51 41.45 -15.37 7.68
CA GLN A 51 40.18 -15.72 8.35
C GLN A 51 39.01 -14.86 7.88
N ALA A 52 39.21 -13.53 7.76
CA ALA A 52 38.22 -12.63 7.21
C ALA A 52 37.90 -12.93 5.74
N GLY A 53 38.89 -13.41 4.97
CA GLY A 53 38.72 -13.88 3.60
C GLY A 53 37.82 -15.10 3.50
N HIS A 54 37.98 -16.08 4.40
CA HIS A 54 37.08 -17.23 4.50
C HIS A 54 35.66 -16.81 4.89
N LEU A 55 35.52 -15.90 5.86
CA LEU A 55 34.23 -15.35 6.29
C LEU A 55 33.50 -14.62 5.14
N PHE A 56 34.24 -13.81 4.37
CA PHE A 56 33.72 -13.10 3.20
C PHE A 56 33.33 -14.07 2.08
N LEU A 57 34.15 -15.09 1.82
CA LEU A 57 33.87 -16.09 0.79
C LEU A 57 32.66 -16.95 1.15
N GLU A 58 32.53 -17.37 2.42
CA GLU A 58 31.35 -18.11 2.91
C GLU A 58 30.07 -17.25 2.81
N HIS A 59 30.18 -15.96 3.11
CA HIS A 59 29.08 -15.02 2.96
C HIS A 59 28.69 -14.78 1.48
N ALA A 60 29.68 -14.57 0.60
CA ALA A 60 29.46 -14.39 -0.84
C ALA A 60 28.90 -15.66 -1.50
N ASN A 61 29.37 -16.84 -1.09
CA ASN A 61 28.87 -18.11 -1.60
C ASN A 61 27.39 -18.33 -1.29
N LYS A 62 26.90 -17.92 -0.10
CA LYS A 62 25.47 -18.01 0.25
C LYS A 62 24.53 -17.30 -0.75
N ILE A 63 25.04 -16.32 -1.53
CA ILE A 63 24.30 -15.63 -2.61
C ILE A 63 24.52 -16.32 -3.98
N VAL A 64 25.67 -16.97 -4.20
CA VAL A 64 26.09 -17.61 -5.46
C VAL A 64 25.74 -19.11 -5.52
N ASP A 65 25.35 -19.73 -4.39
CA ASP A 65 25.16 -21.18 -4.27
C ASP A 65 24.05 -21.74 -5.16
N VAL A 66 23.00 -20.97 -5.45
CA VAL A 66 21.94 -21.38 -6.41
C VAL A 66 22.52 -21.51 -7.83
N VAL A 67 23.39 -20.59 -8.23
CA VAL A 67 24.05 -20.58 -9.55
C VAL A 67 25.10 -21.70 -9.62
N ASN A 68 25.84 -21.92 -8.53
CA ASN A 68 26.79 -23.03 -8.42
C ASN A 68 26.09 -24.40 -8.46
N ALA A 69 24.95 -24.54 -7.78
CA ALA A 69 24.14 -25.75 -7.82
C ALA A 69 23.57 -26.00 -9.23
N ALA A 70 23.13 -24.95 -9.93
CA ALA A 70 22.67 -25.03 -11.30
C ALA A 70 23.80 -25.41 -12.28
N HIS A 71 25.00 -24.84 -12.11
CA HIS A 71 26.18 -25.24 -12.87
C HIS A 71 26.59 -26.69 -12.60
N LEU A 72 26.54 -27.13 -11.34
CA LEU A 72 26.86 -28.51 -10.97
C LEU A 72 25.86 -29.50 -11.57
N LEU A 73 24.56 -29.17 -11.55
CA LEU A 73 23.52 -29.98 -12.19
C LEU A 73 23.69 -29.99 -13.71
N CYS A 74 24.01 -28.85 -14.34
CA CYS A 74 24.28 -28.78 -15.77
C CYS A 74 25.49 -29.65 -16.17
N ALA A 75 26.56 -29.62 -15.38
CA ALA A 75 27.74 -30.45 -15.60
C ALA A 75 27.51 -31.94 -15.31
N ARG A 76 26.54 -32.28 -14.45
CA ARG A 76 26.27 -33.65 -13.96
C ARG A 76 24.77 -33.92 -13.85
N GLY A 77 24.06 -33.86 -14.97
CA GLY A 77 22.59 -33.97 -15.04
C GLY A 77 22.03 -35.29 -14.47
N ASP A 78 22.76 -36.39 -14.64
CA ASP A 78 22.33 -37.73 -14.19
C ASP A 78 22.61 -37.98 -12.69
N SER A 79 23.32 -37.07 -12.02
CA SER A 79 23.68 -37.24 -10.61
C SER A 79 22.52 -36.89 -9.71
N LYS A 80 21.98 -37.91 -9.03
CA LYS A 80 20.91 -37.72 -8.04
C LYS A 80 21.31 -36.74 -6.92
N VAL A 81 22.58 -36.76 -6.50
CA VAL A 81 23.10 -35.81 -5.48
C VAL A 81 23.13 -34.38 -6.02
N ALA A 82 23.41 -34.17 -7.31
CA ALA A 82 23.38 -32.83 -7.90
C ALA A 82 21.94 -32.32 -8.06
N GLN A 83 21.00 -33.21 -8.38
CA GLN A 83 19.57 -32.90 -8.41
C GLN A 83 19.05 -32.52 -7.01
N GLU A 84 19.30 -33.36 -6.00
CA GLU A 84 18.92 -33.10 -4.60
C GLU A 84 19.55 -31.81 -4.06
N ASN A 85 20.81 -31.52 -4.42
CA ASN A 85 21.48 -30.28 -4.06
C ASN A 85 20.83 -29.05 -4.72
N MET A 86 20.47 -29.13 -6.01
CA MET A 86 19.75 -28.05 -6.70
C MET A 86 18.36 -27.83 -6.09
N ASP A 87 17.65 -28.90 -5.75
CA ASP A 87 16.35 -28.83 -5.09
C ASP A 87 16.45 -28.10 -3.76
N LEU A 88 17.41 -28.48 -2.92
CA LEU A 88 17.65 -27.84 -1.61
C LEU A 88 17.92 -26.34 -1.77
N PHE A 89 18.81 -25.95 -2.68
CA PHE A 89 19.15 -24.53 -2.87
C PHE A 89 18.02 -23.72 -3.50
N ARG A 90 17.23 -24.31 -4.40
CA ARG A 90 16.00 -23.68 -4.90
C ARG A 90 15.04 -23.40 -3.74
N ASP A 91 14.79 -24.38 -2.88
CA ASP A 91 13.82 -24.25 -1.80
C ASP A 91 14.28 -23.21 -0.77
N ILE A 92 15.58 -23.20 -0.42
CA ILE A 92 16.18 -22.15 0.43
C ILE A 92 16.01 -20.77 -0.19
N TRP A 93 16.30 -20.61 -1.48
CA TRP A 93 16.17 -19.33 -2.18
C TRP A 93 14.71 -18.85 -2.21
N GLN A 94 13.77 -19.74 -2.53
CA GLN A 94 12.34 -19.43 -2.52
C GLN A 94 11.88 -18.98 -1.13
N ASP A 95 12.32 -19.64 -0.07
CA ASP A 95 12.01 -19.24 1.30
C ASP A 95 12.59 -17.88 1.66
N LYS A 96 13.83 -17.57 1.24
CA LYS A 96 14.44 -16.25 1.46
C LYS A 96 13.68 -15.15 0.74
N VAL A 97 13.35 -15.35 -0.54
CA VAL A 97 12.54 -14.40 -1.33
C VAL A 97 11.15 -14.22 -0.71
N ARG A 98 10.53 -15.30 -0.23
CA ARG A 98 9.24 -15.25 0.48
C ARG A 98 9.33 -14.43 1.75
N LEU A 99 10.36 -14.63 2.58
CA LEU A 99 10.57 -13.84 3.80
C LEU A 99 10.76 -12.35 3.50
N LEU A 100 11.55 -12.00 2.48
CA LEU A 100 11.71 -10.61 2.05
C LEU A 100 10.39 -10.00 1.57
N THR A 101 9.61 -10.77 0.81
CA THR A 101 8.30 -10.34 0.31
C THR A 101 7.34 -10.04 1.47
N MET A 102 7.27 -10.93 2.46
CA MET A 102 6.47 -10.73 3.67
C MET A 102 6.94 -9.50 4.47
N ALA A 103 8.24 -9.21 4.46
CA ALA A 103 8.79 -8.02 5.09
C ALA A 103 8.30 -6.75 4.42
N ILE A 104 8.42 -6.69 3.10
CA ILE A 104 7.97 -5.57 2.28
C ILE A 104 6.46 -5.37 2.47
N ASP A 105 5.67 -6.45 2.45
CA ASP A 105 4.22 -6.41 2.70
C ASP A 105 3.88 -5.85 4.08
N SER A 106 4.69 -6.10 5.11
CA SER A 106 4.44 -5.56 6.44
C SER A 106 4.68 -4.06 6.54
N ILE A 107 5.67 -3.55 5.78
CA ILE A 107 6.11 -2.15 5.81
C ILE A 107 5.21 -1.29 4.93
N MET A 108 4.82 -1.82 3.77
CA MET A 108 3.98 -1.18 2.77
C MET A 108 2.50 -1.28 3.16
N THR A 109 1.69 -0.28 2.81
CA THR A 109 0.22 -0.43 2.95
C THR A 109 -0.34 -1.20 1.76
N LEU A 110 -1.48 -1.88 1.95
CA LEU A 110 -2.16 -2.56 0.86
C LEU A 110 -2.58 -1.57 -0.24
N ASP A 111 -2.96 -0.34 0.14
CA ASP A 111 -3.35 0.73 -0.79
C ASP A 111 -2.18 1.13 -1.69
N ASP A 112 -0.99 1.39 -1.12
CA ASP A 112 0.22 1.72 -1.90
C ASP A 112 0.58 0.57 -2.85
N PHE A 113 0.48 -0.66 -2.35
CA PHE A 113 0.83 -1.85 -3.11
C PHE A 113 -0.09 -2.03 -4.32
N LEU A 114 -1.39 -1.81 -4.15
CA LEU A 114 -2.37 -1.89 -5.22
C LEU A 114 -2.18 -0.78 -6.26
N ALA A 115 -1.94 0.46 -5.83
CA ALA A 115 -1.71 1.59 -6.75
C ALA A 115 -0.49 1.34 -7.64
N VAL A 116 0.63 0.93 -7.05
CA VAL A 116 1.85 0.61 -7.79
C VAL A 116 1.68 -0.63 -8.68
N SER A 117 0.91 -1.63 -8.22
CA SER A 117 0.62 -2.82 -9.02
C SER A 117 -0.25 -2.52 -10.24
N GLU A 118 -1.27 -1.67 -10.09
CA GLU A 118 -2.14 -1.21 -11.17
C GLU A 118 -1.34 -0.47 -12.24
N ALA A 119 -0.51 0.51 -11.85
CA ALA A 119 0.35 1.24 -12.76
C ALA A 119 1.28 0.32 -13.56
N HIS A 120 1.97 -0.61 -12.90
CA HIS A 120 2.86 -1.53 -13.60
C HIS A 120 2.11 -2.56 -14.47
N ILE A 121 0.90 -2.98 -14.11
CA ILE A 121 0.10 -3.86 -14.97
C ILE A 121 -0.25 -3.13 -16.28
N VAL A 122 -0.52 -1.82 -16.21
CA VAL A 122 -0.73 -0.98 -17.41
C VAL A 122 0.55 -0.90 -18.24
N GLU A 123 1.70 -0.65 -17.61
CA GLU A 123 2.99 -0.61 -18.31
C GLU A 123 3.33 -1.95 -18.99
N ASP A 124 3.14 -3.07 -18.28
CA ASP A 124 3.38 -4.41 -18.82
C ASP A 124 2.41 -4.70 -20.00
N ALA A 125 1.15 -4.26 -19.91
CA ALA A 125 0.18 -4.36 -21.00
C ALA A 125 0.59 -3.53 -22.22
N MET A 126 1.10 -2.31 -22.02
CA MET A 126 1.65 -1.48 -23.10
C MET A 126 2.86 -2.14 -23.76
N ALA A 127 3.78 -2.71 -22.98
CA ALA A 127 4.92 -3.46 -23.49
C ALA A 127 4.49 -4.70 -24.29
N GLY A 128 3.48 -5.42 -23.81
CA GLY A 128 2.88 -6.54 -24.54
C GLY A 128 2.26 -6.11 -25.87
N LEU A 129 1.52 -4.99 -25.89
CA LEU A 129 0.92 -4.47 -27.12
C LEU A 129 1.97 -4.07 -28.15
N GLN A 130 3.06 -3.43 -27.70
CA GLN A 130 4.20 -3.13 -28.56
C GLN A 130 4.81 -4.41 -29.15
N ALA A 131 4.98 -5.45 -28.32
CA ALA A 131 5.50 -6.74 -28.75
C ALA A 131 4.60 -7.43 -29.80
N VAL A 132 3.27 -7.30 -29.67
CA VAL A 132 2.32 -7.78 -30.68
C VAL A 132 2.52 -7.03 -32.01
N HIS A 133 2.65 -5.71 -31.97
CA HIS A 133 2.83 -4.86 -33.15
C HIS A 133 4.14 -5.15 -33.90
N GLU A 134 5.25 -5.26 -33.15
CA GLU A 134 6.58 -5.56 -33.70
C GLU A 134 6.73 -7.03 -34.07
N GLY A 135 5.83 -7.86 -33.55
CA GLY A 135 5.90 -9.28 -33.76
C GLY A 135 7.02 -9.98 -32.99
N ASP A 136 7.37 -9.45 -31.82
CA ASP A 136 8.33 -10.04 -30.89
C ASP A 136 7.62 -10.99 -29.92
N GLY A 137 7.75 -12.30 -30.17
CA GLY A 137 7.15 -13.33 -29.32
C GLY A 137 7.79 -13.41 -27.93
N ASP A 138 9.10 -13.17 -27.83
CA ASP A 138 9.82 -13.28 -26.56
C ASP A 138 9.46 -12.12 -25.63
N MET A 139 9.33 -10.91 -26.17
CA MET A 139 8.88 -9.75 -25.41
C MET A 139 7.41 -9.91 -24.98
N LEU A 140 6.56 -10.46 -25.84
CA LEU A 140 5.15 -10.74 -25.51
C LEU A 140 5.02 -11.78 -24.39
N ASP A 141 5.81 -12.86 -24.43
CA ASP A 141 5.86 -13.88 -23.37
C ASP A 141 6.32 -13.28 -22.04
N ARG A 142 7.35 -12.42 -22.06
CA ARG A 142 7.83 -11.72 -20.86
C ARG A 142 6.75 -10.80 -20.27
N ALA A 143 6.11 -9.98 -21.10
CA ALA A 143 5.03 -9.07 -20.67
C ALA A 143 3.85 -9.85 -20.07
N SER A 144 3.41 -10.91 -20.76
CA SER A 144 2.32 -11.78 -20.29
C SER A 144 2.66 -12.47 -18.96
N GLY A 145 3.92 -12.91 -18.82
CA GLY A 145 4.43 -13.47 -17.57
C GLY A 145 4.44 -12.47 -16.42
N ALA A 146 4.82 -11.22 -16.70
CA ALA A 146 4.82 -10.13 -15.73
C ALA A 146 3.40 -9.77 -15.26
N ILE A 147 2.45 -9.57 -16.19
CA ILE A 147 1.04 -9.30 -15.89
C ILE A 147 0.47 -10.41 -15.01
N ARG A 148 0.70 -11.67 -15.37
CA ARG A 148 0.27 -12.83 -14.57
C ARG A 148 0.89 -12.81 -13.18
N GLY A 149 2.20 -12.59 -13.09
CA GLY A 149 2.94 -12.55 -11.82
C GLY A 149 2.39 -11.49 -10.88
N ARG A 150 2.18 -10.26 -11.39
CA ARG A 150 1.61 -9.14 -10.63
C ARG A 150 0.17 -9.41 -10.21
N SER A 151 -0.67 -9.93 -11.10
CA SER A 151 -2.06 -10.28 -10.78
C SER A 151 -2.16 -11.31 -9.66
N LEU A 152 -1.34 -12.37 -9.72
CA LEU A 152 -1.29 -13.37 -8.65
C LEU A 152 -0.78 -12.79 -7.33
N ARG A 153 0.18 -11.88 -7.39
CA ARG A 153 0.71 -11.18 -6.21
C ARG A 153 -0.33 -10.26 -5.58
N VAL A 154 -1.12 -9.56 -6.40
CA VAL A 154 -2.30 -8.79 -5.96
C VAL A 154 -3.28 -9.68 -5.21
N CYS A 155 -3.66 -10.81 -5.80
CA CYS A 155 -4.58 -11.72 -5.13
C CYS A 155 -4.03 -12.26 -3.81
N SER A 156 -2.74 -12.59 -3.76
CA SER A 156 -2.11 -13.12 -2.55
C SER A 156 -2.02 -12.07 -1.44
N ALA A 157 -1.69 -10.82 -1.78
CA ALA A 157 -1.62 -9.71 -0.81
C ALA A 157 -2.99 -9.42 -0.20
N VAL A 158 -4.01 -9.34 -1.06
CA VAL A 158 -5.38 -9.01 -0.66
C VAL A 158 -5.98 -10.15 0.17
N ASP A 159 -5.80 -11.41 -0.24
CA ASP A 159 -6.25 -12.56 0.55
C ASP A 159 -5.62 -12.55 1.95
N ALA A 160 -4.31 -12.32 2.04
CA ALA A 160 -3.59 -12.29 3.32
C ALA A 160 -4.11 -11.18 4.25
N GLU A 161 -4.34 -9.97 3.73
CA GLU A 161 -4.89 -8.87 4.53
C GLU A 161 -6.35 -9.16 4.95
N MET A 162 -7.17 -9.72 4.04
CA MET A 162 -8.56 -10.06 4.36
C MET A 162 -8.68 -11.24 5.33
N ASP A 163 -7.73 -12.17 5.34
CA ASP A 163 -7.62 -13.28 6.30
C ASP A 163 -7.17 -12.81 7.70
N ALA A 164 -6.43 -11.70 7.78
CA ALA A 164 -6.06 -11.08 9.05
C ALA A 164 -7.23 -10.36 9.74
N LEU A 165 -8.29 -10.03 8.98
CA LEU A 165 -9.50 -9.37 9.49
C LEU A 165 -10.55 -10.37 9.96
N GLN A 166 -11.46 -9.90 10.83
CA GLN A 166 -12.62 -10.71 11.22
C GLN A 166 -13.57 -10.90 10.02
N PRO A 167 -14.07 -12.13 9.78
CA PRO A 167 -15.00 -12.39 8.69
C PRO A 167 -16.23 -11.49 8.75
N SER A 168 -16.52 -10.83 7.63
CA SER A 168 -17.63 -9.88 7.50
C SER A 168 -18.09 -9.79 6.04
N ALA A 169 -19.22 -9.11 5.82
CA ALA A 169 -19.69 -8.81 4.46
C ALA A 169 -18.67 -8.00 3.64
N TYR A 170 -17.81 -7.23 4.32
CA TYR A 170 -16.68 -6.54 3.70
C TYR A 170 -15.63 -7.53 3.18
N THR A 171 -15.08 -8.38 4.08
CA THR A 171 -14.00 -9.31 3.72
C THR A 171 -14.46 -10.30 2.66
N GLU A 172 -15.71 -10.75 2.72
CA GLU A 172 -16.27 -11.64 1.69
C GLU A 172 -16.45 -10.95 0.34
N ARG A 173 -16.84 -9.67 0.30
CA ARG A 173 -16.94 -8.90 -0.95
C ARG A 173 -15.58 -8.72 -1.61
N VAL A 174 -14.56 -8.35 -0.82
CA VAL A 174 -13.20 -8.17 -1.32
C VAL A 174 -12.65 -9.51 -1.82
N LYS A 175 -12.78 -10.58 -1.03
CA LYS A 175 -12.38 -11.94 -1.44
C LYS A 175 -13.10 -12.41 -2.70
N LEU A 176 -14.36 -12.03 -2.91
CA LEU A 176 -15.08 -12.34 -4.15
C LEU A 176 -14.47 -11.62 -5.36
N ALA A 177 -14.16 -10.33 -5.25
CA ALA A 177 -13.47 -9.57 -6.30
C ALA A 177 -12.08 -10.18 -6.59
N THR A 178 -11.35 -10.57 -5.55
CA THR A 178 -10.06 -11.28 -5.68
C THR A 178 -10.18 -12.64 -6.35
N ARG A 179 -11.22 -13.41 -6.03
CA ARG A 179 -11.50 -14.69 -6.71
C ARG A 179 -11.84 -14.47 -8.17
N ARG A 180 -12.55 -13.40 -8.54
CA ARG A 180 -12.80 -13.08 -9.96
C ARG A 180 -11.51 -12.86 -10.72
N LEU A 181 -10.59 -12.04 -10.22
CA LEU A 181 -9.27 -11.86 -10.85
C LEU A 181 -8.47 -13.18 -10.97
N ARG A 182 -8.63 -14.10 -10.00
CA ARG A 182 -7.93 -15.40 -9.97
C ARG A 182 -8.57 -16.45 -10.90
N ASP A 183 -9.90 -16.56 -10.87
CA ASP A 183 -10.68 -17.61 -11.54
C ASP A 183 -11.10 -17.21 -12.94
N GLU A 184 -11.21 -15.91 -13.22
CA GLU A 184 -11.57 -15.45 -14.55
C GLU A 184 -10.63 -16.07 -15.57
N SER A 185 -11.27 -16.64 -16.58
CA SER A 185 -10.68 -17.18 -17.79
C SER A 185 -9.68 -16.24 -18.48
N GLU A 186 -9.59 -14.97 -18.07
CA GLU A 186 -8.81 -13.91 -18.69
C GLU A 186 -7.29 -14.10 -18.53
N LEU A 187 -6.78 -14.53 -17.37
CA LEU A 187 -5.35 -14.85 -17.24
C LEU A 187 -4.95 -15.99 -18.19
N LYS A 188 -5.85 -16.96 -18.37
CA LYS A 188 -5.67 -18.08 -19.32
C LYS A 188 -5.84 -17.63 -20.78
N LYS A 189 -6.68 -16.62 -21.06
CA LYS A 189 -6.84 -16.03 -22.39
C LYS A 189 -5.63 -15.20 -22.79
N VAL A 190 -5.05 -14.39 -21.89
CA VAL A 190 -3.72 -13.75 -22.12
C VAL A 190 -2.70 -14.82 -22.53
N LEU A 191 -2.63 -15.92 -21.79
CA LEU A 191 -1.74 -17.05 -22.08
C LEU A 191 -2.06 -17.81 -23.38
N ASN A 192 -3.34 -17.86 -23.81
CA ASN A 192 -3.76 -18.59 -25.00
C ASN A 192 -3.63 -17.75 -26.28
N ALA A 193 -3.91 -16.45 -26.20
CA ALA A 193 -3.70 -15.49 -27.29
C ALA A 193 -2.23 -15.45 -27.75
N VAL A 194 -1.30 -15.74 -26.83
CA VAL A 194 0.14 -15.84 -27.10
C VAL A 194 0.52 -17.13 -27.86
N ARG A 195 -0.30 -18.18 -27.80
CA ARG A 195 0.01 -19.49 -28.42
C ARG A 195 -0.53 -19.64 -29.83
N THR A 196 -1.48 -18.80 -30.24
CA THR A 196 -2.05 -18.81 -31.59
C THR A 196 -1.22 -17.93 -32.51
N LYS A 197 -0.78 -18.47 -33.64
CA LYS A 197 0.04 -17.74 -34.64
C LYS A 197 -0.68 -16.53 -35.26
N ASP A 198 -1.99 -16.43 -35.10
CA ASP A 198 -2.75 -15.22 -35.39
C ASP A 198 -2.64 -14.30 -34.18
N ARG A 199 -1.73 -13.34 -34.30
CA ARG A 199 -1.48 -12.25 -33.37
C ARG A 199 -2.65 -11.27 -33.42
N ASP A 200 -3.78 -11.66 -32.85
CA ASP A 200 -4.92 -10.76 -32.74
C ASP A 200 -4.67 -9.77 -31.61
N SER A 201 -4.14 -8.60 -31.98
CA SER A 201 -3.91 -7.47 -31.06
C SER A 201 -5.15 -7.14 -30.23
N ASP A 202 -6.34 -7.30 -30.82
CA ASP A 202 -7.59 -6.96 -30.16
C ASP A 202 -7.91 -7.95 -29.03
N GLU A 203 -7.59 -9.24 -29.19
CA GLU A 203 -7.75 -10.24 -28.13
C GLU A 203 -6.79 -9.98 -26.96
N PHE A 204 -5.54 -9.59 -27.25
CA PHE A 204 -4.57 -9.23 -26.21
C PHE A 204 -4.98 -7.95 -25.46
N ILE A 205 -5.40 -6.90 -26.18
CA ILE A 205 -5.88 -5.65 -25.57
C ILE A 205 -7.09 -5.92 -24.66
N ASN A 206 -8.06 -6.71 -25.13
CA ASN A 206 -9.23 -7.07 -24.35
C ASN A 206 -8.83 -7.80 -23.06
N ALA A 207 -7.91 -8.75 -23.15
CA ALA A 207 -7.46 -9.52 -22.00
C ALA A 207 -6.71 -8.65 -20.97
N CYS A 208 -5.83 -7.75 -21.43
CA CYS A 208 -5.15 -6.78 -20.55
C CYS A 208 -6.12 -5.80 -19.88
N THR A 209 -7.13 -5.32 -20.62
CA THR A 209 -8.16 -4.42 -20.09
C THR A 209 -8.97 -5.10 -18.98
N LEU A 210 -9.33 -6.36 -19.17
CA LEU A 210 -10.06 -7.13 -18.15
C LEU A 210 -9.24 -7.33 -16.87
N VAL A 211 -7.94 -7.64 -16.99
CA VAL A 211 -7.05 -7.75 -15.82
C VAL A 211 -6.96 -6.43 -15.08
N HIS A 212 -6.78 -5.31 -15.80
CA HIS A 212 -6.75 -3.98 -15.22
C HIS A 212 -8.07 -3.65 -14.50
N ASP A 213 -9.22 -3.89 -15.14
CA ASP A 213 -10.53 -3.60 -14.58
C ASP A 213 -10.83 -4.46 -13.35
N ALA A 214 -10.40 -5.71 -13.33
CA ALA A 214 -10.53 -6.59 -12.17
C ALA A 214 -9.67 -6.11 -10.98
N VAL A 215 -8.44 -5.64 -11.22
CA VAL A 215 -7.60 -5.01 -10.18
C VAL A 215 -8.25 -3.72 -9.66
N LYS A 216 -8.82 -2.91 -10.56
CA LYS A 216 -9.59 -1.71 -10.20
C LYS A 216 -10.84 -2.04 -9.39
N GLU A 217 -11.54 -3.13 -9.70
CA GLU A 217 -12.70 -3.61 -8.93
C GLU A 217 -12.28 -3.99 -7.50
N ILE A 218 -11.14 -4.66 -7.33
CA ILE A 218 -10.58 -4.98 -6.01
C ILE A 218 -10.29 -3.69 -5.23
N ARG A 219 -9.63 -2.71 -5.84
CA ARG A 219 -9.35 -1.41 -5.21
C ARG A 219 -10.65 -0.72 -4.78
N ASN A 220 -11.65 -0.68 -5.66
CA ASN A 220 -12.95 -0.08 -5.35
C ASN A 220 -13.66 -0.82 -4.21
N ALA A 221 -13.62 -2.15 -4.19
CA ALA A 221 -14.21 -2.96 -3.12
C ALA A 221 -13.56 -2.69 -1.75
N LEU A 222 -12.24 -2.40 -1.74
CA LEU A 222 -11.52 -2.01 -0.53
C LEU A 222 -11.93 -0.61 -0.03
N LEU A 223 -12.14 0.34 -0.95
CA LEU A 223 -12.52 1.72 -0.62
C LEU A 223 -13.95 1.87 -0.07
N VAL A 224 -14.90 1.02 -0.50
CA VAL A 224 -16.34 1.13 -0.17
C VAL A 224 -16.65 1.00 1.33
N ASN A 225 -15.79 0.38 2.14
CA ASN A 225 -15.99 0.24 3.59
C ASN A 225 -14.82 0.82 4.41
N ARG A 226 -14.03 1.74 3.85
CA ARG A 226 -12.89 2.34 4.55
C ARG A 226 -13.36 3.09 5.80
N HIS A 227 -12.86 2.69 6.97
CA HIS A 227 -13.08 3.46 8.20
C HIS A 227 -12.23 4.74 8.13
N PRO A 228 -12.76 5.93 8.51
CA PRO A 228 -12.02 7.19 8.45
C PRO A 228 -10.69 7.21 9.23
N GLU A 229 -10.51 6.27 10.17
CA GLU A 229 -9.29 6.13 10.98
C GLU A 229 -8.18 5.27 10.34
N ASP A 230 -8.47 4.58 9.22
CA ASP A 230 -7.50 3.76 8.45
C ASP A 230 -6.79 4.55 7.34
N VAL A 231 -6.93 5.88 7.36
CA VAL A 231 -6.14 6.79 6.52
C VAL A 231 -4.79 6.96 7.20
N ASP A 232 -3.76 6.24 6.75
CA ASP A 232 -2.38 6.69 7.00
C ASP A 232 -2.23 8.02 6.23
N SER A 233 -2.16 9.10 7.01
CA SER A 233 -2.34 10.51 6.63
C SER A 233 -1.22 11.10 5.75
N ASP A 234 -0.53 10.30 4.94
CA ASP A 234 0.67 10.75 4.22
C ASP A 234 0.57 10.70 2.69
N ASN A 235 -0.57 10.31 2.10
CA ASN A 235 -0.71 10.24 0.64
C ASN A 235 -1.69 11.27 0.07
N GLU A 236 -1.19 12.49 -0.17
CA GLU A 236 -1.68 13.34 -1.24
C GLU A 236 -1.14 12.79 -2.56
N TYR A 237 -1.98 12.06 -3.31
CA TYR A 237 -1.77 11.91 -4.74
C TYR A 237 -2.69 12.91 -5.43
N GLU A 238 -2.10 13.99 -5.95
CA GLU A 238 -2.74 14.82 -6.98
C GLU A 238 -2.95 13.93 -8.21
N ASP A 239 -4.21 13.54 -8.46
CA ASP A 239 -4.63 12.83 -9.65
C ASP A 239 -4.64 13.80 -10.84
N ASP A 240 -3.56 13.81 -11.61
CA ASP A 240 -3.48 14.48 -12.91
C ASP A 240 -3.84 13.44 -13.99
N GLY A 241 -5.13 13.30 -14.30
CA GLY A 241 -5.59 12.27 -15.22
C GLY A 241 -7.09 12.20 -15.46
N GLN A 242 -7.61 13.13 -16.26
CA GLN A 242 -8.97 13.12 -16.82
C GLN A 242 -9.50 11.71 -17.12
N THR A 243 -10.45 11.23 -16.32
CA THR A 243 -11.40 10.20 -16.77
C THR A 243 -12.82 10.74 -16.64
N ASN A 244 -13.33 11.19 -17.80
CA ASN A 244 -14.74 11.40 -18.05
C ASN A 244 -15.54 10.15 -17.67
N VAL A 245 -16.31 10.23 -16.59
CA VAL A 245 -17.47 9.38 -16.35
C VAL A 245 -18.69 10.29 -16.25
N HIS A 246 -19.36 10.52 -17.37
CA HIS A 246 -20.81 10.78 -17.40
C HIS A 246 -21.47 9.41 -17.62
N ASP A 247 -22.59 9.04 -16.99
CA ASP A 247 -23.69 9.89 -16.51
C ASP A 247 -24.58 9.17 -15.47
N ASN A 248 -25.44 9.97 -14.84
CA ASN A 248 -26.57 9.64 -13.97
C ASN A 248 -26.36 9.58 -12.44
N THR A 249 -25.76 10.64 -11.90
CA THR A 249 -26.42 11.40 -10.82
C THR A 249 -26.09 12.86 -11.02
N SER A 250 -27.03 13.58 -11.63
CA SER A 250 -27.17 15.04 -11.63
C SER A 250 -25.87 15.86 -11.55
N ARG A 251 -25.49 16.44 -12.69
CA ARG A 251 -24.73 17.71 -12.79
C ARG A 251 -24.89 18.59 -11.55
N ILE A 252 -23.91 18.53 -10.67
CA ILE A 252 -23.71 19.49 -9.60
C ILE A 252 -22.31 20.06 -9.84
N SER A 253 -22.32 21.27 -10.37
CA SER A 253 -21.16 22.09 -10.70
C SER A 253 -20.19 22.17 -9.52
N GLU A 254 -18.89 22.17 -9.80
CA GLU A 254 -17.74 22.25 -8.87
C GLU A 254 -17.72 23.51 -7.94
N GLY A 255 -18.80 24.29 -7.91
CA GLY A 255 -19.03 25.40 -6.98
C GLY A 255 -20.19 25.19 -6.01
N GLU A 256 -20.80 24.00 -5.94
CA GLU A 256 -21.93 23.80 -5.03
C GLU A 256 -21.50 23.65 -3.57
N ASN A 257 -22.24 24.38 -2.72
CA ASN A 257 -22.19 24.39 -1.27
C ASN A 257 -22.23 22.94 -0.70
N GLN A 258 -21.06 22.31 -0.52
CA GLN A 258 -20.87 20.95 0.00
C GLN A 258 -21.50 20.77 1.40
N GLN A 259 -21.69 21.86 2.15
CA GLN A 259 -22.52 21.88 3.35
C GLN A 259 -23.95 21.35 3.11
N LYS A 260 -24.53 21.54 1.92
CA LYS A 260 -25.85 20.98 1.56
C LYS A 260 -25.81 19.46 1.40
N ILE A 261 -24.68 18.91 0.96
CA ILE A 261 -24.48 17.46 0.85
C ILE A 261 -24.49 16.86 2.26
N MET A 262 -23.82 17.51 3.23
CA MET A 262 -23.83 17.08 4.63
C MET A 262 -25.24 17.02 5.23
N ARG A 263 -26.18 17.90 4.81
CA ARG A 263 -27.59 17.82 5.24
C ARG A 263 -28.34 16.60 4.72
N ARG A 264 -27.91 16.08 3.56
CA ARG A 264 -28.58 14.99 2.82
C ARG A 264 -27.99 13.61 3.12
N LEU A 265 -27.05 13.52 4.06
CA LEU A 265 -26.46 12.25 4.49
C LEU A 265 -27.53 11.27 4.99
N PRO A 266 -27.29 9.94 4.84
CA PRO A 266 -28.13 8.92 5.43
C PRO A 266 -28.30 9.11 6.95
N GLU A 267 -29.46 8.73 7.48
CA GLU A 267 -29.76 8.91 8.92
C GLU A 267 -28.82 8.10 9.83
N GLU A 268 -28.29 6.97 9.36
CA GLU A 268 -27.29 6.20 10.11
C GLU A 268 -25.98 6.98 10.30
N ASP A 269 -25.52 7.68 9.25
CA ASP A 269 -24.28 8.46 9.29
C ASP A 269 -24.47 9.76 10.06
N LYS A 270 -25.63 10.41 9.94
CA LYS A 270 -26.00 11.56 10.79
C LYS A 270 -25.99 11.18 12.27
N LYS A 271 -26.46 9.98 12.63
CA LYS A 271 -26.44 9.51 14.02
C LYS A 271 -25.01 9.36 14.53
N LYS A 272 -24.12 8.76 13.74
CA LYS A 272 -22.68 8.62 14.09
C LYS A 272 -22.00 9.98 14.24
N ILE A 273 -22.27 10.91 13.33
CA ILE A 273 -21.79 12.29 13.42
C ILE A 273 -22.30 12.94 14.70
N GLN A 274 -23.59 12.82 15.01
CA GLN A 274 -24.18 13.40 16.20
C GLN A 274 -23.56 12.86 17.49
N GLU A 275 -23.29 11.55 17.58
CA GLU A 275 -22.60 10.95 18.73
C GLU A 275 -21.19 11.54 18.95
N GLN A 276 -20.43 11.79 17.88
CA GLN A 276 -19.12 12.44 17.98
C GLN A 276 -19.23 13.92 18.39
N ILE A 277 -20.25 14.62 17.88
CA ILE A 277 -20.51 16.02 18.23
C ILE A 277 -20.90 16.16 19.70
N ASP A 278 -21.66 15.21 20.25
CA ASP A 278 -22.02 15.23 21.66
C ASP A 278 -20.76 15.06 22.56
N VAL A 279 -19.81 14.22 22.14
CA VAL A 279 -18.50 14.10 22.80
C VAL A 279 -17.68 15.39 22.68
N PHE A 280 -17.66 16.00 21.49
CA PHE A 280 -17.00 17.29 21.27
C PHE A 280 -17.56 18.37 22.19
N LYS A 281 -18.89 18.49 22.29
CA LYS A 281 -19.57 19.47 23.15
C LYS A 281 -19.20 19.33 24.61
N ILE A 282 -19.04 18.10 25.12
CA ILE A 282 -18.58 17.88 26.50
C ILE A 282 -17.19 18.50 26.71
N THR A 283 -16.29 18.34 25.73
CA THR A 283 -14.93 18.87 25.79
C THR A 283 -14.91 20.39 25.61
N GLN A 284 -15.68 20.90 24.65
CA GLN A 284 -15.90 22.34 24.43
C GLN A 284 -16.41 23.04 25.70
N THR A 285 -17.46 22.50 26.34
CA THR A 285 -18.00 23.10 27.56
C THR A 285 -16.99 23.09 28.71
N LYS A 286 -16.15 22.06 28.82
CA LYS A 286 -15.05 22.04 29.82
C LYS A 286 -14.02 23.12 29.52
N PHE A 287 -13.64 23.26 28.26
CA PHE A 287 -12.72 24.29 27.80
C PHE A 287 -13.27 25.69 28.05
N GLU A 288 -14.49 26.00 27.63
CA GLU A 288 -15.13 27.30 27.85
C GLU A 288 -15.21 27.68 29.33
N ARG A 289 -15.53 26.72 30.21
CA ARG A 289 -15.51 26.94 31.68
C ARG A 289 -14.11 27.25 32.20
N GLU A 290 -13.08 26.65 31.62
CA GLU A 290 -11.70 26.91 32.04
C GLU A 290 -11.27 28.30 31.59
N VAL A 291 -11.50 28.62 30.32
CA VAL A 291 -11.09 29.89 29.75
C VAL A 291 -11.87 31.07 30.33
N ALA A 292 -13.14 30.89 30.75
CA ALA A 292 -13.93 31.93 31.41
C ALA A 292 -13.35 32.40 32.76
N LYS A 293 -12.39 31.67 33.35
CA LYS A 293 -11.72 32.07 34.59
C LYS A 293 -10.62 33.12 34.35
N TRP A 294 -10.22 33.33 33.11
CA TRP A 294 -9.09 34.16 32.74
C TRP A 294 -9.56 35.43 32.02
N ASP A 295 -8.94 36.57 32.35
CA ASP A 295 -9.17 37.84 31.66
C ASP A 295 -8.50 37.80 30.28
N GLU A 296 -9.19 38.36 29.28
CA GLU A 296 -8.73 38.46 27.89
C GLU A 296 -7.77 39.65 27.70
N SER A 297 -7.78 40.61 28.64
CA SER A 297 -7.01 41.85 28.55
C SER A 297 -5.51 41.59 28.70
N GLY A 298 -4.82 41.38 27.56
CA GLY A 298 -3.37 41.18 27.51
C GLY A 298 -2.91 39.73 27.64
N ASN A 299 -3.82 38.75 27.49
CA ASN A 299 -3.46 37.33 27.48
C ASN A 299 -3.73 36.72 26.11
N ASP A 300 -2.74 36.81 25.22
CA ASP A 300 -2.83 36.33 23.84
C ASP A 300 -3.11 34.82 23.77
N ILE A 301 -2.67 34.03 24.75
CA ILE A 301 -2.95 32.60 24.82
C ILE A 301 -4.46 32.35 24.97
N ILE A 302 -5.13 33.14 25.79
CA ILE A 302 -6.59 33.01 26.01
C ILE A 302 -7.36 33.47 24.77
N VAL A 303 -6.90 34.53 24.11
CA VAL A 303 -7.49 35.02 22.85
C VAL A 303 -7.33 33.99 21.73
N LEU A 304 -6.13 33.45 21.53
CA LEU A 304 -5.85 32.40 20.55
C LEU A 304 -6.65 31.14 20.83
N ALA A 305 -6.72 30.70 22.09
CA ALA A 305 -7.46 29.51 22.47
C ALA A 305 -8.97 29.67 22.18
N LYS A 306 -9.55 30.86 22.46
CA LYS A 306 -10.95 31.16 22.10
C LYS A 306 -11.16 31.19 20.59
N HIS A 307 -10.22 31.78 19.85
CA HIS A 307 -10.27 31.84 18.39
C HIS A 307 -10.24 30.44 17.77
N MET A 308 -9.29 29.58 18.17
CA MET A 308 -9.20 28.19 17.72
C MET A 308 -10.48 27.39 18.08
N CYS A 309 -11.06 27.62 19.26
CA CYS A 309 -12.32 26.97 19.66
C CYS A 309 -13.51 27.38 18.78
N MET A 310 -13.55 28.65 18.35
CA MET A 310 -14.56 29.14 17.42
C MET A 310 -14.44 28.43 16.05
N ILE A 311 -13.22 28.37 15.50
CA ILE A 311 -12.98 27.71 14.21
C ILE A 311 -13.32 26.20 14.28
N MET A 312 -12.94 25.52 15.36
CA MET A 312 -13.31 24.11 15.58
C MET A 312 -14.83 23.92 15.67
N THR A 313 -15.56 24.90 16.20
CA THR A 313 -17.04 24.87 16.26
C THR A 313 -17.63 25.02 14.87
N ASP A 314 -17.11 25.93 14.05
CA ASP A 314 -17.55 26.14 12.66
C ASP A 314 -17.30 24.90 11.77
N MET A 315 -16.14 24.25 11.94
CA MET A 315 -15.83 22.97 11.29
C MET A 315 -16.77 21.86 11.75
N THR A 316 -17.12 21.83 13.03
CA THR A 316 -18.08 20.86 13.58
C THR A 316 -19.48 21.08 13.02
N ASP A 317 -19.95 22.32 12.93
CA ASP A 317 -21.26 22.64 12.38
C ASP A 317 -21.34 22.37 10.86
N PHE A 318 -20.23 22.51 10.13
CA PHE A 318 -20.15 22.10 8.72
C PHE A 318 -20.55 20.63 8.53
N THR A 319 -20.11 19.73 9.43
CA THR A 319 -20.46 18.30 9.35
C THR A 319 -21.95 18.02 9.54
N ARG A 320 -22.68 18.95 10.17
CA ARG A 320 -24.15 18.91 10.32
C ARG A 320 -24.88 19.57 9.15
N GLY A 321 -24.11 20.15 8.22
CA GLY A 321 -24.62 21.00 7.16
C GLY A 321 -25.08 22.37 7.64
N HIS A 322 -24.58 22.88 8.76
CA HIS A 322 -24.86 24.21 9.30
C HIS A 322 -23.56 25.01 9.49
N GLY A 323 -23.67 26.26 9.97
CA GLY A 323 -22.52 27.12 10.19
C GLY A 323 -22.08 27.94 8.97
N PRO A 324 -20.96 28.67 9.10
CA PRO A 324 -20.52 29.63 8.10
C PRO A 324 -19.75 29.00 6.92
N LEU A 325 -19.14 27.83 7.12
CA LEU A 325 -18.36 27.13 6.09
C LEU A 325 -19.30 26.49 5.06
N LYS A 326 -19.03 26.69 3.77
CA LYS A 326 -19.91 26.22 2.68
C LYS A 326 -19.23 25.15 1.83
N THR A 327 -17.92 25.22 1.70
CA THR A 327 -17.13 24.35 0.84
C THR A 327 -16.03 23.63 1.62
N THR A 328 -15.53 22.52 1.09
CA THR A 328 -14.36 21.79 1.58
C THR A 328 -13.14 22.72 1.61
N MET A 329 -13.02 23.65 0.65
CA MET A 329 -11.96 24.67 0.68
C MET A 329 -12.06 25.60 1.90
N ASP A 330 -13.27 25.94 2.36
CA ASP A 330 -13.45 26.70 3.60
C ASP A 330 -12.98 25.88 4.81
N VAL A 331 -13.25 24.58 4.83
CA VAL A 331 -12.81 23.67 5.89
C VAL A 331 -11.28 23.51 5.91
N ILE A 332 -10.65 23.40 4.73
CA ILE A 332 -9.18 23.32 4.61
C ILE A 332 -8.54 24.61 5.15
N ARG A 333 -9.07 25.77 4.78
CA ARG A 333 -8.58 27.06 5.29
C ARG A 333 -8.74 27.19 6.80
N ALA A 334 -9.89 26.78 7.34
CA ALA A 334 -10.14 26.74 8.78
C ALA A 334 -9.12 25.84 9.52
N ALA A 335 -8.81 24.67 8.95
CA ALA A 335 -7.79 23.77 9.52
C ALA A 335 -6.39 24.38 9.49
N GLN A 336 -6.02 25.05 8.38
CA GLN A 336 -4.75 25.77 8.26
C GLN A 336 -4.66 26.91 9.29
N GLU A 337 -5.74 27.66 9.50
CA GLU A 337 -5.80 28.75 10.47
C GLU A 337 -5.61 28.27 11.91
N ILE A 338 -6.26 27.15 12.30
CA ILE A 338 -6.02 26.50 13.60
C ILE A 338 -4.55 26.07 13.73
N SER A 339 -3.96 25.51 12.67
CA SER A 339 -2.55 25.08 12.69
C SER A 339 -1.60 26.26 12.88
N VAL A 340 -1.87 27.40 12.23
CA VAL A 340 -1.07 28.62 12.36
C VAL A 340 -1.21 29.19 13.77
N ASP A 341 -2.42 29.27 14.31
CA ASP A 341 -2.65 29.79 15.66
C ASP A 341 -2.07 28.87 16.74
N GLY A 342 -2.10 27.55 16.54
CA GLY A 342 -1.46 26.58 17.44
C GLY A 342 0.07 26.62 17.43
N SER A 343 0.69 27.32 16.47
CA SER A 343 2.14 27.48 16.35
C SER A 343 2.69 28.78 16.96
N LYS A 344 1.81 29.72 17.33
CA LYS A 344 2.14 31.00 17.96
C LYS A 344 2.29 30.85 19.48
#